data_AF-A0A2D6UT00-F1
#
_entry.id   AF-A0A2D6UT00-F1
#
_cell.length_a   1.000
_cell.length_b   1.000
_cell.length_c   1.000
_cell.angle_alpha   90.00
_cell.angle_beta   90.00
_cell.angle_gamma   90.00
#
_symmetry.space_group_name_H-M   'P 1'
#
loop_
_entity.id
_entity.type
_entity.pdbx_description
1 polymer ?
#
loop_
_entity_poly.entity_id
_entity_poly.type
_entity_poly.pdbx_seq_one_letter_code
_entity_poly.pdbx_strand_id
1 'polypeptide(L)'
;MAQTEVGRVDKYFRKVGVAALELSAAIAVGDKLRFSGATTDFEIKLESMQIDHKVVESAAAGADVGIAVPERVRRSDTVFRVSD
;
A
#
# COMPACT_ATOMS: atom_id res chain seq x y z
N MET A 1 15.23 -11.24 5.86
CA MET A 1 14.03 -10.60 5.29
C MET A 1 12.90 -10.70 6.30
N ALA A 2 12.75 -9.68 7.13
CA ALA A 2 11.57 -9.55 7.98
C ALA A 2 10.49 -8.85 7.15
N GLN A 3 9.28 -9.39 7.19
CA GLN A 3 8.11 -8.78 6.56
C GLN A 3 7.04 -8.58 7.62
N THR A 4 6.49 -7.37 7.67
CA THR A 4 5.47 -6.97 8.63
C THR A 4 4.19 -6.66 7.89
N GLU A 5 3.06 -7.27 8.25
CA GLU A 5 1.76 -6.87 7.70
C GLU A 5 1.49 -5.42 8.10
N VAL A 6 1.34 -4.53 7.12
CA VAL A 6 1.13 -3.09 7.35
C VAL A 6 -0.27 -2.63 6.95
N GLY A 7 -1.06 -3.49 6.32
CA GLY A 7 -2.43 -3.17 5.98
C GLY A 7 -3.00 -4.10 4.93
N ARG A 8 -4.18 -3.73 4.42
CA ARG A 8 -4.90 -4.47 3.38
C ARG A 8 -5.51 -3.52 2.37
N VAL A 9 -5.69 -4.01 1.14
CA VAL A 9 -6.37 -3.27 0.08
C VAL A 9 -7.86 -3.25 0.34
N ASP A 10 -8.43 -2.05 0.51
CA ASP A 10 -9.88 -1.87 0.53
C ASP A 10 -10.42 -1.72 -0.90
N LYS A 11 -9.78 -0.87 -1.72
CA LYS A 11 -10.29 -0.52 -3.05
C LYS A 11 -9.18 -0.26 -4.06
N TYR A 12 -9.50 -0.48 -5.34
CA TYR A 12 -8.61 -0.12 -6.45
C TYR A 12 -9.32 0.78 -7.46
N PHE A 13 -8.77 1.96 -7.71
CA PHE A 13 -9.26 2.96 -8.65
C PHE A 13 -8.63 2.76 -10.04
N ARG A 14 -9.21 1.85 -10.82
CA ARG A 14 -8.72 1.46 -12.16
C ARG A 14 -8.47 2.63 -13.13
N LYS A 15 -9.23 3.73 -13.03
CA LYS A 15 -9.07 4.89 -13.93
C LYS A 15 -7.75 5.63 -13.74
N VAL A 16 -7.22 5.64 -12.53
CA VAL A 16 -6.01 6.40 -12.14
C VAL A 16 -4.87 5.50 -11.63
N GLY A 17 -5.10 4.20 -11.51
CA GLY A 17 -4.07 3.25 -11.05
C GLY A 17 -3.74 3.35 -9.55
N VAL A 18 -4.69 3.79 -8.74
CA VAL A 18 -4.47 4.03 -7.29
C VAL A 18 -5.12 2.91 -6.48
N ALA A 19 -4.36 2.32 -5.56
CA ALA A 19 -4.84 1.41 -4.52
C ALA A 19 -5.14 2.21 -3.24
N ALA A 20 -6.36 2.07 -2.72
CA ALA A 20 -6.71 2.49 -1.36
C ALA A 20 -6.42 1.35 -0.38
N LEU A 21 -5.62 1.65 0.62
CA LEU A 21 -5.20 0.73 1.66
C LEU A 21 -5.69 1.21 3.02
N GLU A 22 -6.20 0.27 3.79
CA GLU A 22 -6.43 0.46 5.23
C GLU A 22 -5.17 -0.02 5.96
N LEU A 23 -4.46 0.90 6.61
CA LEU A 23 -3.22 0.59 7.29
C LEU A 23 -3.48 0.00 8.68
N SER A 24 -2.78 -1.10 9.00
CA SER A 24 -2.70 -1.64 10.37
C SER A 24 -1.42 -1.22 11.09
N ALA A 25 -0.43 -0.73 10.36
CA ALA A 25 0.83 -0.22 10.90
C ALA A 25 1.26 1.05 10.16
N ALA A 26 2.14 1.84 10.78
CA ALA A 26 2.66 3.05 10.16
C ALA A 26 3.66 2.74 9.03
N ILE A 27 3.57 3.51 7.95
CA ILE A 27 4.45 3.43 6.77
C ILE A 27 4.97 4.82 6.39
N ALA A 28 6.12 4.87 5.71
CA ALA A 28 6.72 6.11 5.22
C ALA A 28 7.17 5.99 3.77
N VAL A 29 7.22 7.11 3.06
CA VAL A 29 7.80 7.19 1.71
C VAL A 29 9.25 6.68 1.76
N GLY A 30 9.58 5.78 0.84
CA GLY A 30 10.85 5.06 0.80
C GLY A 30 10.76 3.60 1.23
N ASP A 31 9.71 3.21 1.97
CA ASP A 31 9.48 1.82 2.38
C ASP A 31 9.25 0.90 1.16
N LYS A 32 9.74 -0.35 1.24
CA LYS A 32 9.37 -1.40 0.28
C LYS A 32 8.09 -2.09 0.74
N LEU A 33 7.08 -2.08 -0.11
CA LEU A 33 5.79 -2.72 0.13
C LEU A 33 5.61 -3.90 -0.84
N ARG A 34 5.20 -5.05 -0.30
CA ARG A 34 4.79 -6.23 -1.05
C ARG A 34 3.28 -6.37 -0.99
N PHE A 35 2.65 -6.47 -2.15
CA PHE A 35 1.24 -6.76 -2.29
C PHE A 35 1.08 -8.24 -2.57
N SER A 36 0.36 -8.94 -1.70
CA SER A 36 0.19 -10.39 -1.76
C SER A 36 -1.30 -10.74 -1.65
N GLY A 37 -1.79 -11.48 -2.64
CA GLY A 37 -3.17 -11.93 -2.73
C GLY A 37 -3.28 -13.18 -3.60
N ALA A 38 -4.51 -13.57 -3.93
CA ALA A 38 -4.75 -14.80 -4.69
C ALA A 38 -4.16 -14.79 -6.11
N THR A 39 -4.08 -13.60 -6.73
CA THR A 39 -3.54 -13.42 -8.09
C THR A 39 -2.57 -12.25 -8.17
N THR A 40 -2.10 -11.75 -7.03
CA THR A 40 -1.31 -10.53 -6.91
C THR A 40 -0.09 -10.90 -6.08
N ASP A 41 1.11 -10.76 -6.64
CA ASP A 41 2.34 -10.95 -5.87
C ASP A 41 3.45 -10.09 -6.49
N PHE A 42 3.62 -8.87 -5.97
CA PHE A 42 4.64 -7.96 -6.45
C PHE A 42 5.14 -7.02 -5.34
N GLU A 43 6.35 -6.53 -5.51
CA GLU A 43 6.99 -5.57 -4.60
C GLU A 43 7.16 -4.22 -5.29
N ILE A 44 6.88 -3.14 -4.56
CA ILE A 44 7.13 -1.77 -5.01
C ILE A 44 7.84 -0.99 -3.93
N LYS A 45 8.61 0.00 -4.36
CA LYS A 45 9.10 1.04 -3.47
C LYS A 45 8.03 2.13 -3.37
N LEU A 46 7.72 2.56 -2.15
CA LEU A 46 6.76 3.64 -1.94
C LEU A 46 7.41 4.98 -2.33
N GLU A 47 7.06 5.49 -3.52
CA GLU A 47 7.57 6.79 -3.99
C GLU A 47 6.67 7.95 -3.58
N SER A 48 5.35 7.72 -3.50
CA SER A 48 4.39 8.72 -3.08
C SER A 48 3.13 8.07 -2.52
N MET A 49 2.47 8.76 -1.59
CA MET A 49 1.17 8.39 -1.07
C MET A 49 0.31 9.62 -0.79
N GLN A 50 -1.00 9.42 -0.74
CA GLN A 50 -1.97 10.48 -0.50
C GLN A 50 -3.00 10.06 0.56
N ILE A 51 -3.39 10.99 1.42
CA ILE A 51 -4.51 10.87 2.35
C ILE A 51 -5.46 12.04 2.07
N ASP A 52 -6.75 11.78 1.85
CA ASP A 52 -7.73 12.82 1.52
C ASP A 52 -7.28 13.82 0.43
N HIS A 53 -6.69 13.29 -0.65
CA HIS A 53 -6.12 14.06 -1.77
C HIS A 53 -4.91 14.94 -1.44
N LYS A 54 -4.30 14.78 -0.26
CA LYS A 54 -3.08 15.48 0.14
C LYS A 54 -1.90 14.52 0.10
N VAL A 55 -0.82 14.94 -0.54
CA VAL A 55 0.45 14.20 -0.53
C VAL A 55 1.02 14.22 0.88
N VAL A 56 1.39 13.05 1.40
CA VAL A 56 1.98 12.91 2.73
C VAL A 56 3.24 12.03 2.67
N GLU A 57 4.18 12.30 3.57
CA GLU A 57 5.45 11.54 3.67
C GLU A 57 5.34 10.30 4.56
N SER A 58 4.36 10.29 5.47
CA SER A 58 4.12 9.21 6.41
C SER A 58 2.63 9.04 6.68
N ALA A 59 2.22 7.80 6.95
CA ALA A 59 0.86 7.47 7.35
C ALA A 59 0.88 6.59 8.60
N ALA A 60 -0.04 6.85 9.53
CA ALA A 60 -0.17 6.10 10.76
C ALA A 60 -1.05 4.86 10.59
N ALA A 61 -0.99 3.94 11.55
CA ALA A 61 -1.95 2.85 11.64
C ALA A 61 -3.39 3.41 11.76
N GLY A 62 -4.33 2.78 11.06
CA GLY A 62 -5.73 3.18 10.95
C GLY A 62 -6.00 4.27 9.91
N ALA A 63 -4.98 4.76 9.19
CA ALA A 63 -5.17 5.73 8.13
C ALA A 63 -5.51 5.06 6.79
N ASP A 64 -6.41 5.69 6.04
CA ASP A 64 -6.71 5.33 4.65
C ASP A 64 -5.74 6.04 3.71
N VAL A 65 -4.90 5.27 3.03
CA VAL A 65 -3.89 5.81 2.11
C VAL A 65 -4.15 5.38 0.67
N GLY A 66 -4.04 6.33 -0.24
CA GLY A 66 -4.00 6.10 -1.68
C GLY A 66 -2.56 6.01 -2.18
N ILE A 67 -2.20 4.91 -2.82
CA ILE A 67 -0.87 4.68 -3.40
C ILE A 67 -1.01 4.32 -4.88
N ALA A 68 -0.19 4.93 -5.73
CA ALA A 68 -0.11 4.53 -7.13
C ALA A 68 0.61 3.19 -7.24
N VAL A 69 -0.02 2.21 -7.90
CA VAL A 69 0.52 0.86 -8.07
C VAL A 69 0.72 0.56 -9.57
N PRO A 70 1.80 -0.14 -9.96
CA PRO A 70 2.05 -0.48 -11.36
C PRO A 70 1.08 -1.53 -11.88
N GLU A 71 0.53 -2.35 -10.97
CA GLU A 71 -0.33 -3.47 -11.28
C GLU A 71 -1.67 -3.38 -10.55
N ARG A 72 -2.68 -4.03 -11.13
CA ARG A 72 -4.01 -4.07 -10.55
C ARG A 72 -4.00 -4.93 -9.28
N VAL A 73 -4.31 -4.30 -8.16
CA VAL A 73 -4.59 -4.99 -6.90
C VAL A 73 -6.09 -5.31 -6.75
N ARG A 74 -6.40 -6.23 -5.86
CA ARG A 74 -7.77 -6.66 -5.55
C ARG A 74 -8.10 -6.35 -4.10
N ARG A 75 -9.40 -6.22 -3.83
CA ARG A 75 -9.91 -6.09 -2.48
C ARG A 75 -9.46 -7.28 -1.64
N SER A 76 -9.04 -7.01 -0.41
CA SER A 76 -8.49 -7.97 0.54
C SER A 76 -7.09 -8.50 0.21
N ASP A 77 -6.38 -7.95 -0.78
CA ASP A 77 -4.95 -8.22 -0.92
C ASP A 77 -4.22 -7.68 0.31
N THR A 78 -3.32 -8.49 0.88
CA THR A 78 -2.53 -8.15 2.06
C THR A 78 -1.29 -7.38 1.66
N VAL A 79 -0.96 -6.34 2.40
CA VAL A 79 0.22 -5.51 2.17
C VAL A 79 1.22 -5.74 3.29
N PHE A 80 2.45 -6.08 2.90
CA PHE A 80 3.56 -6.29 3.81
C PHE A 80 4.64 -5.24 3.57
N ARG A 81 5.20 -4.67 4.63
CA ARG A 81 6.46 -3.93 4.52
C ARG A 81 7.61 -4.91 4.59
N VAL A 82 8.49 -4.86 3.60
CA VAL A 82 9.71 -5.67 3.53
C VAL A 82 10.86 -4.85 4.08
N SER A 83 11.47 -5.33 5.17
CA SER A 83 12.73 -4.81 5.70
C SER A 83 13.82 -5.85 5.48
N ASP A 84 14.89 -5.44 4.81
CA ASP A 84 16.11 -6.24 4.63
C ASP A 84 16.90 -6.33 5.94
#